data_AF-A0A625WBM9-F1
#
_entry.id   AF-A0A625WBM9-F1
#
_cell.length_a   1.000
_cell.length_b   1.000
_cell.length_c   1.000
_cell.angle_alpha   90.00
_cell.angle_beta   90.00
_cell.angle_gamma   90.00
#
_symmetry.space_group_name_H-M   'P 1'
#
loop_
_entity.id
_entity.type
_entity.pdbx_description
1 polymer ?
#
loop_
_entity_poly.entity_id
_entity_poly.type
_entity_poly.pdbx_seq_one_letter_code
_entity_poly.pdbx_strand_id
1 'polypeptide(L)' 'MIAITGATGQLGQHVIENLLKTTPASHLVAIVRNP' A
#
# COMPACT_ATOMS: atom_id res chain seq x y z
N MET A 1 10.92 0.38 4.36
CA MET A 1 9.59 0.86 4.74
C MET A 1 9.07 1.73 3.61
N ILE A 2 7.96 1.35 2.96
CA ILE A 2 7.33 2.05 1.84
C ILE A 2 5.99 2.59 2.33
N ALA A 3 5.77 3.90 2.23
CA ALA A 3 4.51 4.53 2.55
C ALA A 3 3.68 4.74 1.27
N ILE A 4 2.43 4.29 1.27
CA ILE A 4 1.50 4.41 0.14
C ILE A 4 0.38 5.38 0.53
N THR A 5 0.34 6.55 -0.11
CA THR A 5 -0.80 7.47 -0.02
C THR A 5 -1.88 7.09 -1.04
N GLY A 6 -3.13 7.47 -0.79
CA GLY A 6 -4.23 7.09 -1.68
C GLY A 6 -4.45 5.58 -1.75
N ALA A 7 -4.06 4.84 -0.70
CA ALA A 7 -4.09 3.37 -0.64
C ALA A 7 -5.47 2.75 -0.89
N THR A 8 -6.56 3.51 -0.68
CA THR A 8 -7.94 3.09 -0.95
C THR A 8 -8.40 3.33 -2.40
N GLY A 9 -7.62 4.06 -3.20
CA GLY A 9 -7.94 4.31 -4.61
C GLY A 9 -7.56 3.13 -5.50
N GLN A 10 -8.11 3.08 -6.72
CA GLN A 10 -7.89 1.97 -7.67
C GLN A 10 -6.40 1.71 -7.93
N LEU A 11 -5.62 2.76 -8.18
CA LEU A 11 -4.18 2.63 -8.36
C LEU A 11 -3.48 2.18 -7.08
N GLY A 12 -3.86 2.74 -5.93
CA GLY A 12 -3.25 2.42 -4.63
C GLY A 12 -3.39 0.94 -4.28
N GLN A 13 -4.57 0.36 -4.55
CA GLN A 13 -4.80 -1.07 -4.36
C GLN A 13 -3.89 -1.91 -5.27
N HIS A 14 -3.83 -1.62 -6.57
CA HIS A 14 -2.94 -2.35 -7.48
C HIS A 14 -1.46 -2.20 -7.14
N VAL A 15 -1.02 -1.04 -6.64
CA VAL A 15 0.34 -0.85 -6.16
C VAL A 15 0.62 -1.76 -4.96
N ILE A 16 -0.28 -1.80 -3.98
CA ILE A 16 -0.14 -2.66 -2.80
C ILE A 16 -0.11 -4.13 -3.20
N GLU A 17 -1.03 -4.57 -4.06
CA GLU A 17 -1.08 -5.95 -4.57
C GLU A 17 0.23 -6.38 -5.24
N ASN A 18 0.86 -5.49 -6.02
CA ASN A 18 2.13 -5.80 -6.68
C ASN A 18 3.31 -5.74 -5.72
N LEU A 19 3.33 -4.81 -4.76
CA LEU A 19 4.39 -4.72 -3.76
C LEU A 19 4.40 -5.94 -2.83
N LEU A 20 3.23 -6.47 -2.48
CA LEU A 20 3.11 -7.67 -1.64
C LEU A 20 3.74 -8.93 -2.27
N LYS A 21 3.97 -8.95 -3.59
CA LYS A 21 4.65 -10.06 -4.28
C LYS A 21 6.15 -10.11 -4.02
N THR A 22 6.76 -8.98 -3.69
CA THR A 22 8.23 -8.83 -3.59
C THR A 22 8.68 -8.27 -2.25
N THR A 23 7.76 -7.72 -1.47
CA THR A 23 8.04 -7.01 -0.23
C THR A 23 7.17 -7.58 0.89
N PRO A 24 7.75 -7.95 2.05
CA PRO A 24 6.98 -8.33 3.22
C PRO A 24 5.99 -7.23 3.63
N ALA A 25 4.77 -7.62 4.03
CA ALA A 25 3.73 -6.69 4.43
C ALA A 25 4.16 -5.77 5.59
N SER A 26 5.02 -6.25 6.50
CA SER A 26 5.58 -5.47 7.61
C SER A 26 6.43 -4.28 7.17
N HIS A 27 6.85 -4.22 5.91
CA HIS A 27 7.59 -3.11 5.33
C HIS A 27 6.68 -2.10 4.61
N LEU A 28 5.36 -2.32 4.54
CA LEU A 28 4.41 -1.43 3.88
C LEU A 28 3.55 -0.68 4.90
N VAL A 29 3.32 0.61 4.65
CA VAL A 29 2.44 1.46 5.47
C VAL A 29 1.42 2.14 4.55
N ALA A 30 0.14 1.84 4.74
CA ALA A 30 -0.94 2.50 4.03
C ALA A 30 -1.36 3.79 4.75
N ILE A 31 -1.34 4.91 4.04
CA ILE A 31 -1.80 6.21 4.55
C ILE A 31 -3.18 6.47 3.96
N VAL A 32 -4.19 6.44 4.83
CA VAL A 32 -5.62 6.60 4.49
C VAL A 32 -6.22 7.79 5.26
N ARG A 33 -7.31 8.35 4.72
CA ARG A 33 -8.01 9.48 5.35
C ARG A 33 -8.93 9.05 6.48
N ASN A 34 -9.50 7.85 6.39
CA ASN A 34 -10.37 7.25 7.40
C ASN A 34 -9.87 5.81 7.65
N PRO A 35 -9.21 5.55 8.80
CA PRO A 35 -8.53 4.29 9.08
C PRO A 35 -9.47 3.13 9.41
#